data_AF-A0A940PR57-F1
#
_entry.id   AF-A0A940PR57-F1
#
_cell.length_a   1.000
_cell.length_b   1.000
_cell.length_c   1.000
_cell.angle_alpha   90.00
_cell.angle_beta   90.00
_cell.angle_gamma   90.00
#
_symmetry.space_group_name_H-M   'P 1'
#
loop_
_entity.id
_entity.type
_entity.pdbx_description
1 polymer ?
#
loop_
_entity_poly.entity_id
_entity_poly.type
_entity_poly.pdbx_seq_one_letter_code
_entity_poly.pdbx_strand_id
1 'polypeptide(L)'
;MTNIINFKNFTRTARTAQAAPLRTPYHSLGADQAMRVPAWAEQRSVYRSSGRTLYVVDTEHLADARADLKLLDRAGWDVQVDKAPTGTGARIAFTRRDLVRAA
;
A
#
# COMPACT_ATOMS: atom_id res chain seq x y z
N MET A 1 0.55 21.76 57.17
CA MET A 1 1.06 22.66 56.12
C MET A 1 0.99 21.88 54.81
N THR A 2 -0.08 22.05 54.05
CA THR A 2 -0.39 21.24 52.87
C THR A 2 -0.11 22.07 51.62
N ASN A 3 0.88 21.65 50.83
CA ASN A 3 1.31 22.36 49.63
C ASN A 3 0.46 21.87 48.45
N ILE A 4 -0.48 22.70 47.98
CA ILE A 4 -1.33 22.41 46.82
C ILE A 4 -0.57 22.83 45.57
N ILE A 5 -0.08 21.86 44.78
CA ILE A 5 0.52 22.12 43.48
C ILE A 5 -0.60 22.34 42.46
N ASN A 6 -0.67 23.59 41.98
CA ASN A 6 -1.60 24.05 40.96
C ASN A 6 -1.18 23.48 39.60
N PHE A 7 -1.89 22.48 39.07
CA PHE A 7 -1.65 21.93 37.74
C PHE A 7 -2.08 22.94 36.67
N LYS A 8 -1.13 23.75 36.20
CA LYS A 8 -1.32 24.56 34.99
C LYS A 8 -1.38 23.61 33.79
N ASN A 9 -2.50 23.68 33.08
CA ASN A 9 -2.83 22.97 31.86
C ASN A 9 -1.67 22.96 30.84
N PHE A 10 -1.02 21.82 30.68
CA PHE A 10 -0.29 21.51 29.46
C PHE A 10 -1.30 21.00 28.43
N THR A 11 -1.87 21.91 27.64
CA THR A 11 -2.44 21.55 26.34
C THR A 11 -1.26 21.14 25.45
N ARG A 12 -0.82 19.89 25.60
CA ARG A 12 -0.03 19.21 24.58
C ARG A 12 -0.97 19.02 23.41
N THR A 13 -1.00 19.99 22.52
CA THR A 13 -1.57 19.84 21.18
C THR A 13 -0.75 18.74 20.52
N ALA A 14 -1.18 17.49 20.69
CA ALA A 14 -0.75 16.41 19.83
C ALA A 14 -1.22 16.82 18.45
N ARG A 15 -0.32 17.40 17.66
CA ARG A 15 -0.43 17.43 16.21
C ARG A 15 -0.48 15.95 15.84
N THR A 16 -1.68 15.39 15.74
CA THR A 16 -1.88 14.16 14.98
C THR A 16 -1.31 14.51 13.63
N ALA A 17 -0.08 14.05 13.35
CA ALA A 17 0.32 13.87 11.97
C ALA A 17 -0.81 13.00 11.42
N GLN A 18 -1.74 13.60 10.68
CA GLN A 18 -2.72 12.86 9.92
C GLN A 18 -1.87 11.92 9.09
N ALA A 19 -1.83 10.66 9.50
CA ALA A 19 -1.11 9.63 8.79
C ALA A 19 -1.64 9.74 7.37
N ALA A 20 -0.77 10.13 6.43
CA ALA A 20 -1.17 10.31 5.05
C ALA A 20 -1.94 9.04 4.65
N PRO A 21 -3.11 9.19 4.00
CA PRO A 21 -3.93 8.04 3.66
C PRO A 21 -3.05 7.01 2.94
N LEU A 22 -3.04 5.77 3.46
CA LEU A 22 -2.25 4.67 2.92
C LEU A 22 -2.60 4.51 1.44
N ARG A 23 -1.70 4.97 0.57
CA ARG A 23 -1.89 4.87 -0.89
C ARG A 23 -1.84 3.41 -1.28
N THR A 24 -2.86 2.95 -2.00
CA THR A 24 -2.89 1.62 -2.61
C THR A 24 -2.11 1.64 -3.93
N PRO A 25 -1.75 0.47 -4.51
CA PRO A 25 -1.10 0.42 -5.82
C PRO A 25 -1.89 1.17 -6.90
N TYR A 26 -3.22 1.08 -6.85
CA TYR A 26 -4.12 1.73 -7.82
C TYR A 26 -4.09 3.26 -7.76
N HIS A 27 -3.71 3.87 -6.63
CA HIS A 27 -3.47 5.31 -6.56
C HIS A 27 -2.17 5.73 -7.24
N SER A 28 -1.22 4.81 -7.41
CA SER A 28 0.00 5.04 -8.18
C SER A 28 -0.21 4.86 -9.69
N LEU A 29 -1.32 4.25 -10.11
CA LEU A 29 -1.69 4.06 -11.51
C LEU A 29 -2.59 5.17 -12.07
N GLY A 30 -3.27 5.92 -11.21
CA GLY A 30 -4.10 7.05 -11.62
C GLY A 30 -3.39 8.40 -11.50
N ALA A 31 -3.97 9.42 -12.11
CA ALA A 31 -3.48 10.80 -12.07
C ALA A 31 -4.19 11.61 -10.97
N ASP A 32 -3.51 12.62 -10.43
CA ASP A 32 -4.09 13.72 -9.64
C ASP A 32 -5.15 13.31 -8.61
N GLN A 33 -4.83 12.25 -7.84
CA GLN A 33 -5.63 11.64 -6.77
C GLN A 33 -6.76 10.69 -7.19
N ALA A 34 -7.05 10.57 -8.49
CA ALA A 34 -7.95 9.52 -8.96
C ALA A 34 -7.26 8.15 -8.85
N MET A 35 -7.97 7.17 -8.32
CA MET A 35 -7.52 5.78 -8.31
C MET A 35 -7.85 5.13 -9.66
N ARG A 36 -6.90 4.41 -10.27
CA ARG A 36 -7.14 3.61 -11.48
C ARG A 36 -7.02 2.13 -11.16
N VAL A 37 -8.14 1.41 -11.23
CA VAL A 37 -8.16 -0.06 -11.12
C VAL A 37 -8.20 -0.63 -12.54
N PRO A 38 -7.11 -1.24 -13.02
CA PRO A 38 -7.06 -1.77 -14.38
C PRO A 38 -7.83 -3.09 -14.51
N ALA A 39 -8.25 -3.42 -15.74
CA ALA A 39 -9.08 -4.59 -16.03
C ALA A 39 -8.39 -5.92 -15.68
N TRP A 40 -7.07 -6.00 -15.84
CA TRP A 40 -6.29 -7.20 -15.49
C TRP A 40 -6.34 -7.53 -13.98
N ALA A 41 -6.75 -6.59 -13.13
CA ALA A 41 -6.82 -6.78 -11.69
C ALA A 41 -8.15 -7.42 -11.25
N GLU A 42 -8.35 -8.68 -11.64
CA GLU A 42 -9.63 -9.40 -11.55
C GLU A 42 -9.99 -9.77 -10.10
N GLN A 43 -9.17 -10.60 -9.44
CA GLN A 43 -9.40 -11.02 -8.05
C GLN A 43 -8.40 -10.32 -7.14
N ARG A 44 -8.91 -9.43 -6.28
CA ARG A 44 -8.09 -8.53 -5.47
C ARG A 44 -8.28 -8.84 -3.99
N SER A 45 -7.20 -9.19 -3.32
CA SER A 45 -7.16 -9.45 -1.88
C SER A 45 -6.19 -8.50 -1.19
N VAL A 46 -6.50 -8.13 0.06
CA VAL A 46 -5.64 -7.26 0.87
C VAL A 46 -5.41 -7.89 2.23
N TYR A 47 -4.15 -8.11 2.56
CA TYR A 47 -3.72 -8.66 3.85
C TYR A 47 -2.96 -7.59 4.62
N ARG A 48 -3.27 -7.42 5.90
CA ARG A 48 -2.58 -6.48 6.79
C ARG A 48 -2.01 -7.25 7.97
N SER A 49 -0.73 -7.06 8.24
CA SER A 49 -0.06 -7.65 9.40
C SER A 49 1.12 -6.79 9.80
N SER A 50 1.29 -6.56 11.11
CA SER A 50 2.49 -5.95 11.71
C SER A 50 2.98 -4.69 10.99
N GLY A 51 2.08 -3.74 10.73
CA GLY A 51 2.42 -2.47 10.06
C GLY A 51 2.68 -2.57 8.55
N ARG A 52 2.53 -3.75 7.95
CA ARG A 52 2.67 -3.98 6.51
C ARG A 52 1.33 -4.32 5.87
N THR A 53 1.16 -3.91 4.62
CA THR A 53 0.02 -4.27 3.78
C THR A 53 0.52 -4.99 2.54
N LEU A 54 -0.04 -6.16 2.27
CA LEU A 54 0.19 -6.97 1.08
C LEU A 54 -1.08 -6.95 0.23
N TYR A 55 -0.96 -6.46 -0.99
CA TYR A 55 -2.03 -6.54 -1.99
C TYR A 55 -1.73 -7.72 -2.91
N VAL A 56 -2.70 -8.60 -3.09
CA VAL A 56 -2.59 -9.76 -3.99
C VAL A 56 -3.64 -9.63 -5.07
N VAL A 57 -3.22 -9.85 -6.32
CA VAL A 57 -4.08 -9.78 -7.48
C VAL A 57 -3.85 -11.01 -8.34
N ASP A 58 -4.91 -11.76 -8.62
CA ASP A 58 -4.87 -12.80 -9.64
C ASP A 58 -5.35 -12.23 -10.98
N THR A 59 -4.68 -12.61 -12.07
CA THR A 59 -4.96 -12.21 -13.45
C THR A 59 -4.85 -13.40 -14.40
N GLU A 60 -5.70 -13.47 -15.41
CA GLU A 60 -5.62 -14.50 -16.46
C GLU A 60 -4.57 -14.18 -17.55
N HIS A 61 -4.25 -12.89 -17.74
CA HIS A 61 -3.38 -12.40 -18.80
C HIS A 61 -2.30 -11.45 -18.28
N LEU A 62 -1.16 -12.01 -17.85
CA LEU A 62 -0.03 -11.22 -17.34
C LEU A 62 0.51 -10.17 -18.33
N ALA A 63 0.34 -10.39 -19.64
CA ALA A 63 0.80 -9.46 -20.67
C ALA A 63 0.17 -8.06 -20.52
N ASP A 64 -1.11 -8.01 -20.17
CA ASP A 64 -1.89 -6.78 -20.04
C ASP A 64 -1.46 -5.93 -18.84
N ALA A 65 -0.92 -6.59 -17.80
CA ALA A 65 -0.42 -5.93 -16.62
C ALA A 65 0.97 -5.29 -16.82
N ARG A 66 1.73 -5.69 -17.84
CA ARG A 66 3.18 -5.44 -17.91
C ARG A 66 3.59 -3.97 -17.85
N ALA A 67 2.84 -3.08 -18.49
CA ALA A 67 3.10 -1.65 -18.43
C ALA A 67 2.84 -1.08 -17.03
N ASP A 68 1.74 -1.47 -16.42
CA ASP A 68 1.32 -1.04 -15.10
C ASP A 68 2.26 -1.54 -14.01
N LEU A 69 2.73 -2.78 -14.10
CA LEU A 69 3.71 -3.32 -13.17
C LEU A 69 5.01 -2.51 -13.16
N LYS A 70 5.47 -2.02 -14.33
CA LYS A 70 6.62 -1.12 -14.41
C LYS A 70 6.35 0.24 -13.78
N LEU A 71 5.14 0.76 -13.91
CA LEU A 71 4.75 2.02 -13.25
C LEU A 71 4.72 1.86 -11.73
N LEU A 72 4.18 0.74 -11.24
CA LEU A 72 4.14 0.43 -9.81
C LEU A 72 5.54 0.25 -9.22
N ASP A 73 6.41 -0.48 -9.92
CA ASP A 73 7.82 -0.62 -9.55
C ASP A 73 8.50 0.75 -9.37
N ARG A 74 8.36 1.62 -10.38
CA ARG A 74 8.89 3.00 -10.33
C ARG A 74 8.26 3.87 -9.23
N ALA A 75 7.00 3.61 -8.87
CA ALA A 75 6.30 4.31 -7.79
C ALA A 75 6.66 3.80 -6.38
N GLY A 76 7.64 2.90 -6.27
CA GLY A 76 8.17 2.40 -5.00
C GLY A 76 7.42 1.19 -4.43
N TRP A 77 6.64 0.50 -5.26
CA TRP A 77 6.07 -0.79 -4.89
C TRP A 77 7.08 -1.90 -5.15
N ASP A 78 7.20 -2.83 -4.21
CA ASP A 78 7.83 -4.12 -4.43
C ASP A 78 6.81 -5.00 -5.14
N VAL A 79 7.16 -5.50 -6.32
CA VAL A 79 6.27 -6.25 -7.22
C VAL A 79 6.82 -7.67 -7.33
N GLN A 80 6.04 -8.64 -6.87
CA GLN A 80 6.36 -10.05 -7.02
C GLN A 80 5.31 -10.71 -7.91
N VAL A 81 5.77 -11.47 -8.91
CA VAL A 81 4.89 -12.16 -9.86
C VAL A 81 5.16 -13.65 -9.76
N ASP A 82 4.14 -14.41 -9.40
CA ASP A 82 4.14 -15.86 -9.41
C ASP A 82 3.25 -16.34 -10.57
N LYS A 83 3.81 -17.11 -11.50
CA LYS A 83 3.08 -17.58 -12.68
C LYS A 83 2.40 -18.90 -12.35
N ALA A 84 1.19 -19.10 -12.85
CA ALA A 84 0.55 -20.40 -12.73
C ALA A 84 1.46 -21.49 -13.34
N PRO A 85 1.62 -22.66 -12.69
CA PRO A 85 2.40 -23.78 -13.24
C PRO A 85 1.90 -24.22 -14.62
N THR A 86 0.61 -24.00 -14.90
CA THR A 86 -0.06 -24.27 -16.16
C THR A 86 -0.98 -23.10 -16.53
N GLY A 87 -0.82 -22.53 -17.72
CA GLY A 87 -1.67 -21.44 -18.25
C GLY A 87 -0.96 -20.09 -18.39
N THR A 88 -1.71 -19.05 -18.78
CA THR A 88 -1.21 -17.66 -18.94
C THR A 88 -1.41 -16.78 -17.70
N GLY A 89 -2.11 -17.31 -16.70
CA GLY A 89 -2.45 -16.59 -15.48
C GLY A 89 -1.27 -16.39 -14.55
N ALA A 90 -1.40 -15.40 -13.67
CA ALA A 90 -0.41 -15.08 -12.67
C ALA A 90 -1.05 -14.51 -11.40
N ARG A 91 -0.40 -14.78 -10.27
CA ARG A 91 -0.62 -14.12 -9.00
C ARG A 91 0.42 -13.02 -8.82
N ILE A 92 -0.03 -11.81 -8.54
CA ILE A 92 0.81 -10.63 -8.42
C ILE A 92 0.66 -10.06 -7.01
N ALA A 93 1.77 -9.92 -6.31
CA ALA A 93 1.85 -9.35 -4.98
C ALA A 93 2.50 -7.96 -5.00
N PHE A 94 1.93 -7.02 -4.25
CA PHE A 94 2.44 -5.66 -4.07
C PHE A 94 2.65 -5.34 -2.60
N THR A 95 3.83 -4.83 -2.25
CA THR A 95 4.09 -4.22 -0.94
C THR A 95 4.82 -2.89 -1.09
N ARG A 96 4.75 -2.03 -0.08
CA ARG A 96 5.45 -0.74 -0.07
C ARG A 96 6.91 -0.92 0.34
N ARG A 97 7.90 -0.53 -0.51
CA ARG A 97 9.34 -0.70 -0.21
C ARG A 97 9.82 0.15 0.96
N ASP A 98 9.27 1.34 1.11
CA ASP A 98 9.58 2.28 2.20
C ASP A 98 9.21 1.72 3.58
N LEU A 99 8.25 0.80 3.66
CA LEU A 99 7.93 0.09 4.91
C LEU A 99 8.86 -1.10 5.19
N VAL A 100 9.68 -1.54 4.23
CA VAL A 100 10.61 -2.68 4.41
C VAL A 100 11.94 -2.23 5.02
N ARG A 101 12.31 -0.95 4.88
CA ARG A 101 13.61 -0.41 5.34
C ARG A 101 13.62 0.15 6.76
N ALA A 102 12.51 0.11 7.48
CA ALA A 102 12.37 0.70 8.81
C ALA A 102 12.48 -0.32 9.97
N ALA A 103 13.09 -1.49 9.74
CA ALA A 103 13.25 -2.56 10.71
C ALA A 103 14.74 -2.93 10.89
#